data_AF-A0A671KU12-F1
#
_entry.id   AF-A0A671KU12-F1
#
_cell.length_a   1.000
_cell.length_b   1.000
_cell.length_c   1.000
_cell.angle_alpha   90.00
_cell.angle_beta   90.00
_cell.angle_gamma   90.00
#
_symmetry.space_group_name_H-M   'P 1'
#
loop_
_entity.id
_entity.type
_entity.pdbx_description
1 polymer ?
#
loop_
_entity_poly.entity_id
_entity_poly.type
_entity_poly.pdbx_seq_one_letter_code
_entity_poly.pdbx_strand_id
1 'polypeptide(L)'
;MSIKLNALFSDSYVDISQYRDQHFKGNRYEQEKLLKQSCSLYVGNLSFYTTEEQVHELFSKSGDVKRIVIGLDKVKKTACGFCFVEWH
;
A
#
# COMPACT_ATOMS: atom_id res chain seq x y z
N MET A 1 -25.27 -12.13 -23.12
CA MET A 1 -25.55 -10.84 -22.47
C MET A 1 -25.29 -10.96 -20.96
N SER A 2 -24.05 -10.78 -20.47
CA SER A 2 -23.79 -10.50 -19.04
C SER A 2 -22.32 -10.15 -18.81
N ILE A 3 -21.87 -8.96 -19.24
CA ILE A 3 -20.50 -8.47 -18.96
C ILE A 3 -20.57 -7.07 -18.30
N LYS A 4 -21.69 -6.72 -17.64
CA LYS A 4 -21.89 -5.34 -17.14
C LYS A 4 -22.40 -5.19 -15.71
N LEU A 5 -22.22 -6.20 -14.84
CA LEU A 5 -22.63 -6.07 -13.43
C LEU A 5 -21.50 -6.29 -12.42
N ASN A 6 -20.43 -7.03 -12.73
CA ASN A 6 -19.35 -7.25 -11.77
C ASN A 6 -18.59 -5.97 -11.41
N ALA A 7 -18.44 -5.02 -12.34
CA ALA A 7 -17.74 -3.76 -12.09
C ALA A 7 -18.48 -2.79 -11.15
N LEU A 8 -19.79 -3.00 -10.91
CA LEU A 8 -20.60 -2.16 -10.01
C LEU A 8 -20.73 -2.78 -8.60
N PHE A 9 -20.32 -4.04 -8.43
CA PHE A 9 -20.33 -4.76 -7.14
C PHE A 9 -18.93 -5.15 -6.66
N SER A 10 -17.89 -5.01 -7.48
CA SER A 10 -16.51 -5.13 -7.01
C SER A 10 -16.17 -3.85 -6.28
N ASP A 11 -16.25 -3.85 -4.95
CA ASP A 11 -15.54 -2.87 -4.15
C ASP A 11 -14.06 -3.02 -4.49
N SER A 12 -13.60 -2.27 -5.49
CA SER A 12 -12.23 -2.34 -6.02
C SER A 12 -11.17 -2.08 -4.95
N TYR A 13 -11.58 -1.50 -3.81
CA TYR A 13 -10.77 -1.32 -2.61
C TYR A 13 -10.46 -2.65 -1.86
N VAL A 14 -11.30 -3.68 -2.01
CA VAL A 14 -11.14 -4.99 -1.35
C VAL A 14 -10.26 -5.93 -2.19
N ASP A 15 -10.11 -5.64 -3.48
CA ASP A 15 -9.27 -6.42 -4.37
C ASP A 15 -7.77 -6.17 -4.09
N ILE A 16 -6.98 -7.25 -4.10
CA ILE A 16 -5.53 -7.16 -3.90
C ILE A 16 -4.94 -6.35 -5.05
N SER A 17 -4.18 -5.31 -4.72
CA SER A 17 -3.50 -4.47 -5.71
C SER A 17 -2.60 -5.27 -6.67
N GLN A 18 -2.27 -4.67 -7.82
CA GLN A 18 -1.31 -5.25 -8.77
C GLN A 18 0.12 -5.30 -8.21
N TYR A 19 0.43 -4.48 -7.20
CA TYR A 19 1.75 -4.47 -6.59
C TYR A 19 2.03 -5.81 -5.90
N ARG A 20 3.25 -6.31 -6.09
CA ARG A 20 3.75 -7.55 -5.48
C ARG A 20 5.18 -7.30 -5.02
N ASP A 21 5.43 -7.55 -3.74
CA ASP A 21 6.78 -7.49 -3.20
C ASP A 21 7.63 -8.60 -3.82
N GLN A 22 8.73 -8.22 -4.45
CA GLN A 22 9.69 -9.12 -5.10
C GLN A 22 10.55 -9.90 -4.10
N HIS A 23 10.63 -9.44 -2.84
CA HIS A 23 11.44 -10.10 -1.80
C HIS A 23 10.65 -11.15 -1.00
N PHE A 24 9.37 -11.35 -1.30
CA PHE A 24 8.55 -12.37 -0.64
C PHE A 24 9.06 -13.79 -0.98
N LYS A 25 9.34 -14.60 0.04
CA LYS A 25 9.96 -15.93 -0.12
C LYS A 25 8.96 -17.08 -0.37
N GLY A 26 7.65 -16.83 -0.25
CA GLY A 26 6.60 -17.84 -0.42
C GLY A 26 6.03 -17.90 -1.83
N ASN A 27 5.05 -18.77 -2.04
CA ASN A 27 4.34 -18.85 -3.33
C ASN A 27 3.26 -17.76 -3.46
N ARG A 28 2.74 -17.56 -4.67
CA ARG A 28 1.74 -16.52 -4.96
C ARG A 28 0.46 -16.67 -4.14
N TYR A 29 0.01 -17.90 -3.90
CA TYR A 29 -1.20 -18.16 -3.13
C TYR A 29 -1.03 -17.77 -1.65
N GLU A 30 0.13 -18.11 -1.07
CA GLU A 30 0.49 -17.68 0.29
C GLU A 30 0.60 -16.17 0.39
N GLN A 31 1.24 -15.52 -0.60
CA GLN A 31 1.34 -14.06 -0.64
C GLN A 31 -0.04 -13.40 -0.66
N GLU A 32 -0.95 -13.87 -1.51
CA GLU A 32 -2.31 -13.34 -1.62
C GLU A 32 -3.11 -13.57 -0.34
N LYS A 33 -2.95 -14.72 0.32
CA LYS A 33 -3.57 -15.01 1.61
C LYS A 33 -3.08 -14.03 2.70
N LEU A 34 -1.78 -13.77 2.77
CA LEU A 34 -1.20 -12.85 3.76
C LEU A 34 -1.60 -11.40 3.48
N LEU A 35 -1.62 -10.97 2.22
CA LEU A 35 -2.05 -9.62 1.84
C LEU A 35 -3.51 -9.33 2.25
N LYS A 36 -4.40 -10.32 2.13
CA LYS A 36 -5.80 -10.21 2.60
C LYS A 36 -5.94 -10.06 4.11
N GLN A 37 -4.92 -10.45 4.87
CA GLN A 37 -4.90 -10.38 6.34
C GLN A 37 -3.98 -9.28 6.86
N SER A 38 -3.29 -8.56 5.97
CA SER A 38 -2.33 -7.54 6.35
C SER A 38 -2.99 -6.19 6.58
N CYS A 39 -2.49 -5.44 7.55
CA CYS A 39 -2.84 -4.03 7.79
C CYS A 39 -1.81 -3.09 7.14
N SER A 40 -1.14 -3.52 6.06
CA SER A 40 -0.09 -2.76 5.39
C SER A 40 -0.55 -2.25 4.04
N LEU A 41 -0.44 -0.94 3.82
CA LEU A 41 -0.80 -0.27 2.58
C LEU A 41 0.44 0.26 1.86
N TYR A 42 0.53 -0.03 0.57
CA TYR A 42 1.45 0.63 -0.34
C TYR A 42 0.81 1.91 -0.89
N VAL A 43 1.53 3.03 -0.80
CA VAL A 43 1.12 4.32 -1.34
C VAL A 43 2.16 4.75 -2.36
N GLY A 44 1.77 4.80 -3.63
CA GLY A 44 2.62 5.22 -4.74
C GLY A 44 2.24 6.60 -5.28
N ASN A 45 3.07 7.12 -6.20
CA ASN A 45 2.86 8.42 -6.84
C ASN A 45 2.77 9.58 -5.83
N LEU A 46 3.50 9.45 -4.73
CA LEU A 46 3.61 10.48 -3.70
C LEU A 46 4.55 11.58 -4.19
N SER A 47 4.24 12.84 -3.86
CA SER A 47 5.15 13.95 -4.12
C SER A 47 6.47 13.74 -3.38
N PHE A 48 7.60 14.03 -4.03
CA PHE A 48 8.95 13.95 -3.42
C PHE A 48 9.14 14.93 -2.25
N TYR A 49 8.26 15.93 -2.13
CA TYR A 49 8.27 16.90 -1.03
C TYR A 49 7.41 16.47 0.16
N THR A 50 6.72 15.33 0.07
CA THR A 50 5.87 14.86 1.15
C THR A 50 6.73 14.37 2.32
N THR A 51 6.48 14.89 3.52
CA THR A 51 7.19 14.49 4.73
C THR A 51 6.48 13.35 5.44
N GLU A 52 7.20 12.65 6.33
CA GLU A 52 6.63 11.57 7.13
C GLU A 52 5.49 12.06 8.02
N GLU A 53 5.61 13.27 8.57
CA GLU A 53 4.61 13.90 9.43
C GLU A 53 3.30 14.15 8.67
N GLN A 54 3.38 14.58 7.41
CA GLN A 54 2.20 14.79 6.57
C GLN A 54 1.49 13.48 6.25
N VAL A 55 2.26 12.41 5.99
CA VAL A 55 1.71 11.06 5.78
C VAL A 55 1.04 10.59 7.06
N HIS A 56 1.71 10.73 8.21
CA HIS A 56 1.17 10.35 9.50
C HIS A 56 -0.12 11.10 9.82
N GLU A 57 -0.13 12.43 9.75
CA GLU A 57 -1.33 13.24 10.04
C GLU A 57 -2.53 12.83 9.17
N LEU A 58 -2.30 12.52 7.90
CA LEU A 58 -3.35 12.08 7.00
C LEU A 58 -3.88 10.69 7.36
N PHE A 59 -2.99 9.70 7.51
CA PHE A 59 -3.38 8.30 7.72
C PHE A 59 -3.84 7.99 9.15
N SER A 60 -3.43 8.80 10.13
CA SER A 60 -3.91 8.72 11.51
C SER A 60 -5.41 9.05 11.66
N LYS A 61 -6.02 9.70 10.66
CA LYS A 61 -7.48 9.91 10.61
C LYS A 61 -8.26 8.63 10.34
N SER A 62 -7.62 7.63 9.74
CA SER A 62 -8.23 6.34 9.38
C SER A 62 -8.02 5.25 10.42
N GLY A 63 -7.15 5.47 11.41
CA GLY A 63 -6.80 4.52 12.45
C GLY A 63 -5.42 4.79 13.04
N ASP A 64 -5.03 4.05 14.07
CA ASP A 64 -3.73 4.22 14.71
C ASP A 64 -2.60 3.65 13.84
N VAL A 65 -1.67 4.53 13.44
CA VAL A 65 -0.57 4.19 12.54
C VAL A 65 0.56 3.56 13.35
N LYS A 66 0.78 2.27 13.15
CA LYS A 66 1.84 1.50 13.80
C LYS A 66 3.23 1.85 13.24
N ARG A 67 3.34 2.04 11.93
CA ARG A 67 4.63 2.31 11.27
C ARG A 67 4.44 2.97 9.90
N ILE A 68 5.34 3.89 9.55
CA ILE A 68 5.50 4.44 8.21
C ILE A 68 6.91 4.12 7.71
N VAL A 69 7.04 3.66 6.46
CA VAL A 69 8.33 3.41 5.80
C VAL A 69 8.36 4.20 4.49
N ILE A 70 9.14 5.26 4.45
CA ILE A 70 9.32 6.07 3.23
C ILE A 70 10.34 5.40 2.30
N GLY A 71 9.95 5.25 1.04
CA GLY A 71 10.85 4.81 -0.02
C GLY A 71 11.92 5.86 -0.28
N LEU A 72 13.20 5.45 -0.22
CA LEU A 72 14.33 6.33 -0.51
C LEU A 72 15.07 5.88 -1.78
N ASP A 73 15.58 6.86 -2.52
CA ASP A 73 16.54 6.62 -3.59
C ASP A 73 17.85 6.06 -3.01
N LYS A 74 18.36 4.98 -3.61
CA LYS A 74 19.54 4.26 -3.08
C LYS A 74 20.79 5.13 -3.05
N VAL A 75 20.93 6.08 -3.98
CA VAL A 75 22.11 6.91 -4.18
C VAL A 75 21.95 8.24 -3.42
N LYS A 76 20.89 8.98 -3.71
CA LYS A 76 20.66 10.34 -3.18
C LYS A 76 20.08 10.36 -1.77
N LYS A 77 19.54 9.23 -1.29
CA LYS A 77 18.83 9.11 0.00
C LYS A 77 17.65 10.07 0.13
N THR A 78 17.10 10.52 -1.00
CA THR A 78 15.90 11.38 -1.06
C THR A 78 14.64 10.52 -1.21
N ALA A 79 13.49 11.03 -0.77
CA ALA A 79 12.21 10.36 -0.98
C ALA A 79 11.98 10.07 -2.48
N CYS A 80 11.59 8.85 -2.83
CA CYS A 80 11.39 8.41 -4.22
C CYS A 80 9.90 8.23 -4.59
N GLY A 81 9.01 8.88 -3.86
CA GLY A 81 7.60 9.02 -4.23
C GLY A 81 6.74 7.80 -3.92
N PHE A 82 7.14 6.98 -2.95
CA PHE A 82 6.27 5.97 -2.37
C PHE A 82 6.54 5.80 -0.88
N CYS A 83 5.56 5.27 -0.16
CA CYS A 83 5.71 4.82 1.22
C CYS A 83 4.86 3.58 1.51
N PHE A 84 5.15 2.93 2.63
CA PHE A 84 4.33 1.89 3.21
C PHE A 84 3.78 2.38 4.55
N VAL A 85 2.49 2.18 4.78
CA VAL A 85 1.81 2.53 6.03
C VAL A 85 1.25 1.26 6.65
N GLU A 86 1.51 1.04 7.93
CA GLU A 86 1.01 -0.11 8.69
C GLU A 86 0.14 0.39 9.84
N TRP A 87 -1.04 -0.20 10.01
CA TRP A 87 -1.95 0.07 11.14
C TRP A 87 -1.86 -1.02 12.22
N HIS A 88 -2.35 -0.67 13.42
CA HIS A 88 -2.60 -1.62 14.51
C HIS A 88 -3.79 -2.55 14.24
#